data_AF-A0A6I3BN09-F1
#
_entry.id   AF-A0A6I3BN09-F1
#
_cell.length_a   1.000
_cell.length_b   1.000
_cell.length_c   1.000
_cell.angle_alpha   90.00
_cell.angle_beta   90.00
_cell.angle_gamma   90.00
#
_symmetry.space_group_name_H-M   'P 1'
#
loop_
_entity.id
_entity.type
_entity.pdbx_description
1 polymer ?
#
loop_
_entity_poly.entity_id
_entity_poly.type
_entity_poly.pdbx_seq_one_letter_code
_entity_poly.pdbx_strand_id
1 'polypeptide(L)'
;MSTEAVVVREVPGVGIEWVSSDPSFMGRASCALATADGVWLVDPVDFADLDARVRGLGTPKGVIQLLDRHNRDSAEVAKRLGVPHLVTPLEIPGSPFELKAVPAMKGWREVALWWPETRTLVVAEAVGTVRYYCAPGRKLGVHPVLRIVSPPKVLLQFEPEHLLLGHGFGIHTGASAALHAAVPRARRELPSVLVRLATAKRHAYRADDSV
;
A
#
# COMPACT_ATOMS: atom_id res chain seq x y z
N MET A 1 13.41 -23.13 10.85
CA MET A 1 12.25 -22.99 9.94
C MET A 1 11.25 -22.07 10.61
N SER A 2 11.25 -20.78 10.25
CA SER A 2 10.20 -19.84 10.66
C SER A 2 9.40 -19.51 9.40
N THR A 3 8.21 -20.07 9.31
CA THR A 3 7.29 -20.01 8.16
C THR A 3 6.38 -18.79 8.20
N GLU A 4 6.59 -17.82 9.10
CA GLU A 4 5.73 -16.63 9.24
C GLU A 4 6.28 -15.38 8.53
N ALA A 5 6.98 -15.52 7.40
CA ALA A 5 7.57 -14.36 6.72
C ALA A 5 6.53 -13.47 6.00
N VAL A 6 5.36 -14.02 5.64
CA VAL A 6 4.29 -13.29 4.94
C VAL A 6 2.92 -13.73 5.46
N VAL A 7 2.06 -12.76 5.77
CA VAL A 7 0.66 -13.00 6.12
C VAL A 7 -0.22 -12.48 4.99
N VAL A 8 -1.10 -13.34 4.47
CA VAL A 8 -2.03 -13.04 3.36
C VAL A 8 -3.46 -12.94 3.91
N ARG A 9 -4.24 -11.96 3.45
CA ARG A 9 -5.66 -11.78 3.76
C ARG A 9 -6.47 -11.63 2.48
N GLU A 10 -7.67 -12.19 2.50
CA GLU A 10 -8.67 -11.92 1.46
C GLU A 10 -9.33 -10.57 1.72
N VAL A 11 -9.61 -9.84 0.64
CA VAL A 11 -10.38 -8.61 0.65
C VAL A 11 -11.61 -8.87 -0.21
N PRO A 12 -12.78 -9.17 0.41
CA PRO A 12 -13.99 -9.54 -0.31
C PRO A 12 -14.35 -8.53 -1.39
N GLY A 13 -14.62 -9.02 -2.61
CA GLY A 13 -14.95 -8.18 -3.77
C GLY A 13 -13.77 -7.43 -4.39
N VAL A 14 -12.55 -7.55 -3.84
CA VAL A 14 -11.36 -6.84 -4.33
C VAL A 14 -10.22 -7.78 -4.73
N GLY A 15 -9.90 -8.79 -3.92
CA GLY A 15 -8.78 -9.71 -4.17
C GLY A 15 -8.06 -10.10 -2.89
N ILE A 16 -6.73 -9.97 -2.87
CA ILE A 16 -5.91 -10.28 -1.68
C ILE A 16 -4.93 -9.15 -1.37
N GLU A 17 -4.58 -9.03 -0.09
CA GLU A 17 -3.45 -8.25 0.39
C GLU A 17 -2.50 -9.15 1.18
N TRP A 18 -1.24 -8.76 1.25
CA TRP A 18 -0.27 -9.45 2.10
C TRP A 18 0.77 -8.51 2.66
N VAL A 19 1.29 -8.87 3.83
CA VAL A 19 2.38 -8.13 4.46
C VAL A 19 3.54 -9.06 4.76
N SER A 20 4.72 -8.66 4.30
CA SER A 20 5.98 -9.27 4.69
C SER A 20 6.47 -8.69 6.02
N SER A 21 6.84 -9.59 6.93
CA SER A 21 7.52 -9.26 8.17
C SER A 21 9.04 -9.06 7.97
N ASP A 22 9.55 -9.08 6.73
CA ASP A 22 10.96 -8.81 6.43
C ASP A 22 11.12 -7.52 5.59
N PRO A 23 11.88 -6.52 6.07
CA PRO A 23 12.51 -6.45 7.39
C PRO A 23 11.49 -6.19 8.51
N SER A 24 11.83 -6.66 9.72
CA SER A 24 10.94 -6.81 10.87
C SER A 24 10.04 -5.63 11.16
N PHE A 25 10.50 -4.39 10.97
CA PHE A 25 9.71 -3.19 11.30
C PHE A 25 9.00 -2.56 10.11
N MET A 26 9.38 -2.86 8.86
CA MET A 26 8.86 -2.13 7.69
C MET A 26 7.41 -2.48 7.36
N GLY A 27 6.97 -3.71 7.64
CA GLY A 27 5.63 -4.19 7.30
C GLY A 27 5.33 -3.96 5.81
N ARG A 28 6.20 -4.43 4.91
CA ARG A 28 6.03 -4.21 3.47
C ARG A 28 4.76 -4.90 3.00
N ALA A 29 3.80 -4.10 2.56
CA ALA A 29 2.47 -4.56 2.19
C ALA A 29 2.27 -4.46 0.68
N SER A 30 1.59 -5.44 0.10
CA SER A 30 1.33 -5.59 -1.32
C SER A 30 -0.09 -6.10 -1.52
N CYS A 31 -0.62 -5.96 -2.73
CA CYS A 31 -1.94 -6.52 -3.04
C CYS A 31 -2.02 -7.05 -4.46
N ALA A 32 -3.03 -7.90 -4.69
CA ALA A 32 -3.46 -8.33 -6.00
C ALA A 32 -4.95 -8.05 -6.13
N LEU A 33 -5.31 -7.24 -7.13
CA LEU A 33 -6.66 -6.78 -7.41
C LEU A 33 -7.25 -7.71 -8.47
N ALA A 34 -8.32 -8.42 -8.12
CA ALA A 34 -9.06 -9.32 -8.99
C ALA A 34 -10.21 -8.55 -9.64
N THR A 35 -9.98 -8.10 -10.86
CA THR A 35 -10.93 -7.32 -11.67
C THR A 35 -11.65 -8.25 -12.66
N ALA A 36 -12.69 -7.75 -13.34
CA ALA A 36 -13.39 -8.52 -14.36
C ALA A 36 -12.50 -8.91 -15.56
N ASP A 37 -11.48 -8.10 -15.87
CA ASP A 37 -10.54 -8.34 -16.97
C ASP A 37 -9.37 -9.26 -16.57
N GLY A 38 -9.01 -9.35 -15.27
CA GLY A 38 -7.96 -10.24 -14.79
C GLY A 38 -7.38 -9.81 -13.44
N VAL A 39 -6.11 -10.13 -13.18
CA VAL A 39 -5.47 -9.86 -11.89
C VAL A 39 -4.29 -8.92 -12.05
N TRP A 40 -4.30 -7.83 -11.28
CA TRP A 40 -3.26 -6.81 -11.26
C TRP A 40 -2.54 -6.83 -9.90
N LEU A 41 -1.23 -7.03 -9.91
CA LEU A 41 -0.44 -6.99 -8.67
C LEU A 41 0.09 -5.57 -8.46
N VAL A 42 0.16 -5.14 -7.20
CA VAL A 42 0.67 -3.81 -6.83
C VAL A 42 1.84 -3.95 -5.87
N ASP A 43 2.98 -3.36 -6.25
CA ASP A 43 4.24 -3.36 -5.48
C ASP A 43 4.58 -4.72 -4.83
N PRO A 44 4.58 -5.86 -5.56
CA PRO A 44 4.65 -7.17 -4.92
C PRO A 44 5.99 -7.40 -4.21
N VAL A 45 5.90 -7.91 -2.97
CA VAL A 45 6.96 -8.68 -2.32
C VAL A 45 6.70 -10.14 -2.59
N ASP A 46 7.69 -10.84 -3.11
CA ASP A 46 7.58 -12.24 -3.53
C ASP A 46 7.51 -13.20 -2.33
N PHE A 47 6.80 -14.31 -2.53
CA PHE A 47 6.75 -15.43 -1.59
C PHE A 47 6.36 -16.72 -2.31
N ALA A 48 6.67 -17.87 -1.70
CA ALA A 48 6.67 -19.18 -2.37
C ALA A 48 5.38 -19.53 -3.16
N ASP A 49 4.20 -19.11 -2.70
CA ASP A 49 2.92 -19.46 -3.31
C ASP A 49 2.23 -18.30 -4.04
N LEU A 50 2.92 -17.17 -4.25
CA LEU A 50 2.32 -15.97 -4.86
C LEU A 50 1.70 -16.28 -6.23
N ASP A 51 2.46 -16.91 -7.11
CA ASP A 51 2.06 -17.27 -8.47
C ASP A 51 0.80 -18.14 -8.53
N ALA A 52 0.69 -19.13 -7.64
CA ALA A 52 -0.46 -20.02 -7.58
C ALA A 52 -1.70 -19.28 -7.08
N ARG A 53 -1.55 -18.42 -6.06
CA ARG A 53 -2.64 -17.60 -5.52
C ARG A 53 -3.18 -16.62 -6.54
N VAL A 54 -2.29 -15.90 -7.24
CA VAL A 54 -2.68 -14.95 -8.29
C VAL A 54 -3.43 -15.66 -9.41
N ARG A 55 -2.94 -16.81 -9.89
CA ARG A 55 -3.63 -17.59 -10.93
C ARG A 55 -4.98 -18.16 -10.45
N GLY A 56 -5.11 -18.43 -9.15
CA GLY A 56 -6.38 -18.82 -8.53
C GLY A 56 -7.43 -17.70 -8.51
N LEU A 57 -7.00 -16.43 -8.48
CA LEU A 57 -7.89 -15.27 -8.58
C LEU A 57 -8.30 -14.97 -10.04
N GLY A 58 -7.44 -15.31 -11.01
CA GLY A 58 -7.71 -15.09 -12.43
C GLY A 58 -6.43 -14.95 -13.27
N THR A 59 -6.59 -14.50 -14.51
CA THR A 59 -5.46 -14.32 -15.44
C THR A 59 -4.63 -13.09 -15.07
N PRO A 60 -3.33 -13.22 -14.76
CA PRO A 60 -2.46 -12.07 -14.51
C PRO A 60 -2.42 -11.10 -15.69
N LYS A 61 -2.50 -9.79 -15.41
CA LYS A 61 -2.50 -8.72 -16.43
C LYS A 61 -1.31 -7.79 -16.37
N GLY A 62 -0.78 -7.55 -15.18
CA GLY A 62 0.34 -6.64 -15.01
C GLY A 62 0.77 -6.53 -13.55
N VAL A 63 2.00 -6.06 -13.38
CA VAL A 63 2.54 -5.62 -12.09
C VAL A 63 2.66 -4.10 -12.14
N ILE A 64 1.98 -3.42 -11.22
CA ILE A 64 1.96 -1.97 -11.08
C ILE A 64 2.87 -1.59 -9.92
N GLN A 65 3.94 -0.87 -10.22
CA GLN A 65 4.82 -0.31 -9.21
C GLN A 65 4.43 1.16 -8.97
N LEU A 66 3.84 1.47 -7.81
CA LEU A 66 3.24 2.77 -7.53
C LEU A 66 4.24 3.81 -7.01
N LEU A 67 5.44 3.39 -6.60
CA LEU A 67 6.54 4.27 -6.23
C LEU A 67 7.82 3.86 -6.95
N ASP A 68 8.56 4.83 -7.50
CA ASP A 68 9.79 4.59 -8.27
C ASP A 68 10.89 3.82 -7.51
N ARG A 69 10.86 3.84 -6.18
CA ARG A 69 11.77 3.08 -5.30
C ARG A 69 11.16 1.83 -4.66
N HIS A 70 9.91 1.48 -4.98
CA HIS A 70 9.29 0.19 -4.63
C HIS A 70 9.66 -0.93 -5.62
N ASN A 71 10.93 -0.99 -6.04
CA ASN A 71 11.40 -2.04 -6.94
C ASN A 71 11.00 -3.42 -6.43
N ARG A 72 11.18 -3.65 -5.11
CA ARG A 72 10.80 -4.89 -4.40
C ARG A 72 11.13 -6.10 -5.27
N ASP A 73 10.16 -6.95 -5.53
CA ASP A 73 10.27 -8.07 -6.47
C ASP A 73 9.44 -7.83 -7.75
N SER A 74 9.01 -6.58 -8.00
CA SER A 74 8.06 -6.22 -9.06
C SER A 74 8.51 -6.68 -10.45
N ALA A 75 9.77 -6.44 -10.81
CA ALA A 75 10.31 -6.80 -12.11
C ALA A 75 10.42 -8.33 -12.28
N GLU A 76 10.88 -9.04 -11.26
CA GLU A 76 11.04 -10.50 -11.30
C GLU A 76 9.70 -11.23 -11.30
N VAL A 77 8.73 -10.76 -10.50
CA VAL A 77 7.36 -11.29 -10.50
C VAL A 77 6.68 -11.05 -11.85
N ALA A 78 6.81 -9.85 -12.43
CA ALA A 78 6.25 -9.54 -13.74
C ALA A 78 6.83 -10.46 -14.84
N LYS A 79 8.15 -10.63 -14.83
CA LYS A 79 8.87 -11.52 -15.74
C LYS A 79 8.42 -12.97 -15.60
N ARG A 80 8.29 -13.47 -14.36
CA ARG A 80 7.88 -14.86 -14.09
C ARG A 80 6.42 -15.13 -14.48
N LEU A 81 5.53 -14.15 -14.32
CA LEU A 81 4.14 -14.24 -14.73
C LEU A 81 3.93 -13.95 -16.23
N GLY A 82 4.95 -13.43 -16.93
CA GLY A 82 4.87 -13.09 -18.36
C GLY A 82 3.99 -11.88 -18.65
N VAL A 83 3.94 -10.91 -17.73
CA VAL A 83 3.08 -9.71 -17.80
C VAL A 83 3.91 -8.42 -17.79
N PRO A 84 3.36 -7.29 -18.29
CA PRO A 84 4.05 -6.01 -18.21
C PRO A 84 4.34 -5.56 -16.76
N HIS A 85 5.50 -4.95 -16.56
CA HIS A 85 5.87 -4.20 -15.35
C HIS A 85 5.71 -2.70 -15.64
N LEU A 86 4.78 -2.06 -14.94
CA LEU A 86 4.40 -0.67 -15.13
C LEU A 86 4.93 0.16 -13.96
N VAL A 87 5.93 1.01 -14.21
CA VAL A 87 6.56 1.83 -13.16
C VAL A 87 5.95 3.22 -13.12
N THR A 88 5.27 3.54 -12.02
CA THR A 88 4.61 4.82 -11.75
C THR A 88 3.72 5.30 -12.91
N PRO A 89 2.82 4.45 -13.46
CA PRO A 89 2.01 4.83 -14.61
C PRO A 89 1.00 5.93 -14.22
N LEU A 90 0.77 6.89 -15.11
CA LEU A 90 -0.33 7.85 -14.97
C LEU A 90 -1.60 7.42 -15.71
N GLU A 91 -1.51 6.35 -16.51
CA GLU A 91 -2.61 5.74 -17.22
C GLU A 91 -2.26 4.28 -17.49
N ILE A 92 -3.26 3.40 -17.43
CA ILE A 92 -3.15 2.00 -17.85
C ILE A 92 -4.34 1.74 -18.78
N PRO A 93 -4.14 1.85 -20.12
CA PRO A 93 -5.23 1.74 -21.08
C PRO A 93 -5.98 0.41 -20.95
N GLY A 94 -7.31 0.49 -20.89
CA GLY A 94 -8.19 -0.68 -20.77
C GLY A 94 -8.28 -1.29 -19.37
N SER A 95 -7.56 -0.76 -18.37
CA SER A 95 -7.78 -1.15 -16.97
C SER A 95 -8.97 -0.41 -16.35
N PRO A 96 -9.58 -0.92 -15.27
CA PRO A 96 -10.64 -0.22 -14.53
C PRO A 96 -10.10 0.84 -13.56
N PHE A 97 -8.81 1.18 -13.64
CA PHE A 97 -8.13 2.02 -12.67
C PHE A 97 -7.97 3.45 -13.13
N GLU A 98 -8.20 4.37 -12.20
CA GLU A 98 -7.81 5.77 -12.29
C GLU A 98 -6.51 5.99 -11.52
N LEU A 99 -5.51 6.59 -12.16
CA LEU A 99 -4.19 6.79 -11.59
C LEU A 99 -3.98 8.27 -11.28
N LYS A 100 -3.51 8.57 -10.07
CA LYS A 100 -3.31 9.95 -9.61
C LYS A 100 -1.93 10.15 -9.04
N ALA A 101 -1.17 11.09 -9.60
CA ALA A 101 0.10 11.52 -9.01
C ALA A 101 -0.10 12.03 -7.58
N VAL A 102 0.80 11.64 -6.67
CA VAL A 102 0.86 12.11 -5.28
C VAL A 102 2.04 13.07 -5.13
N PRO A 103 1.86 14.38 -5.36
CA PRO A 103 2.96 15.33 -5.32
C PRO A 103 3.42 15.60 -3.89
N ALA A 104 4.74 15.62 -3.68
CA ALA A 104 5.33 15.93 -2.38
C ALA A 104 6.57 16.83 -2.46
N MET A 105 7.63 16.37 -3.11
CA MET A 105 8.91 17.08 -3.24
C MET A 105 9.67 16.60 -4.49
N LYS A 106 10.72 17.33 -4.89
CA LYS A 106 11.58 16.91 -6.01
C LYS A 106 12.13 15.50 -5.75
N GLY A 107 11.92 14.60 -6.72
CA GLY A 107 12.32 13.20 -6.62
C GLY A 107 11.28 12.28 -5.96
N TRP A 108 10.14 12.80 -5.49
CA TRP A 108 9.01 11.96 -5.08
C TRP A 108 8.15 11.59 -6.27
N ARG A 109 8.21 10.33 -6.70
CA ARG A 109 7.43 9.80 -7.82
C ARG A 109 6.54 8.67 -7.32
N GLU A 110 5.39 9.07 -6.77
CA GLU A 110 4.36 8.18 -6.29
C GLU A 110 3.06 8.42 -7.05
N VAL A 111 2.35 7.33 -7.34
CA VAL A 111 1.02 7.32 -7.93
C VAL A 111 0.09 6.58 -6.97
N ALA A 112 -1.08 7.14 -6.70
CA ALA A 112 -2.19 6.44 -6.07
C ALA A 112 -3.04 5.79 -7.16
N LEU A 113 -3.49 4.56 -6.91
CA LEU A 113 -4.42 3.84 -7.78
C LEU A 113 -5.80 3.85 -7.15
N TRP A 114 -6.79 4.34 -7.89
CA TRP A 114 -8.19 4.33 -7.52
C TRP A 114 -8.95 3.35 -8.42
N TRP A 115 -9.68 2.42 -7.81
CA TRP A 115 -10.60 1.54 -8.50
C TRP A 115 -12.04 1.93 -8.12
N PRO A 116 -12.77 2.64 -9.00
CA PRO A 116 -14.07 3.22 -8.65
C PRO A 116 -15.14 2.20 -8.27
N GLU A 117 -15.17 1.06 -8.95
CA GLU A 117 -16.20 0.02 -8.80
C GLU A 117 -16.29 -0.52 -7.38
N THR A 118 -15.14 -0.80 -6.77
CA THR A 118 -15.03 -1.34 -5.39
C THR A 118 -14.67 -0.26 -4.38
N ARG A 119 -14.58 1.00 -4.83
CA ARG A 119 -14.10 2.13 -4.03
C ARG A 119 -12.78 1.81 -3.31
N THR A 120 -11.86 1.18 -4.02
CA THR A 120 -10.56 0.78 -3.49
C THR A 120 -9.50 1.82 -3.84
N LEU A 121 -8.85 2.37 -2.83
CA LEU A 121 -7.68 3.23 -2.98
C LEU A 121 -6.42 2.46 -2.58
N VAL A 122 -5.42 2.42 -3.44
CA VAL A 122 -4.10 1.84 -3.15
C VAL A 122 -3.06 2.96 -3.09
N VAL A 123 -2.34 3.04 -1.97
CA VAL A 123 -1.30 4.05 -1.74
C VAL A 123 -0.01 3.37 -1.31
N ALA A 124 1.07 3.61 -2.05
CA ALA A 124 2.36 2.96 -1.81
C ALA A 124 3.01 3.43 -0.50
N GLU A 125 3.18 4.74 -0.33
CA GLU A 125 4.13 5.28 0.63
C GLU A 125 3.58 6.46 1.43
N ALA A 126 2.75 7.31 0.82
CA ALA A 126 2.33 8.56 1.44
C ALA A 126 1.57 8.37 2.77
N VAL A 127 0.85 7.26 2.89
CA VAL A 127 0.16 6.83 4.12
C VAL A 127 0.38 5.35 4.38
N GLY A 128 0.18 4.93 5.63
CA GLY A 128 0.44 3.56 6.09
C GLY A 128 -0.09 3.32 7.50
N THR A 129 -0.29 2.06 7.87
CA THR A 129 -0.80 1.61 9.18
C THR A 129 0.33 1.21 10.13
N VAL A 130 1.57 1.15 9.63
CA VAL A 130 2.77 0.87 10.43
C VAL A 130 2.94 1.87 11.57
N ARG A 131 3.43 1.37 12.71
CA ARG A 131 3.56 2.14 13.95
C ARG A 131 4.38 3.42 13.80
N TYR A 132 5.42 3.40 12.96
CA TYR A 132 6.30 4.56 12.75
C TYR A 132 5.70 5.63 11.83
N TYR A 133 4.53 5.38 11.23
CA TYR A 133 3.72 6.40 10.57
C TYR A 133 2.62 6.93 11.49
N CYS A 134 1.96 6.05 12.23
CA CYS A 134 0.78 6.36 13.03
C CYS A 134 1.13 7.12 14.31
N ALA A 135 0.43 8.21 14.59
CA ALA A 135 0.44 8.82 15.92
C ALA A 135 -0.32 7.92 16.94
N PRO A 136 -0.13 8.10 18.26
CA PRO A 136 -0.89 7.35 19.26
C PRO A 136 -2.40 7.41 19.04
N GLY A 137 -3.06 6.24 19.06
CA GLY A 137 -4.51 6.11 18.85
C GLY A 137 -5.00 6.32 17.40
N ARG A 138 -4.09 6.46 16.42
CA ARG A 138 -4.45 6.56 15.00
C ARG A 138 -4.35 5.21 14.31
N LYS A 139 -5.36 4.90 13.49
CA LYS A 139 -5.37 3.75 12.58
C LYS A 139 -4.48 3.97 11.35
N LEU A 140 -4.40 5.22 10.87
CA LEU A 140 -3.63 5.60 9.69
C LEU A 140 -2.66 6.73 10.04
N GLY A 141 -1.47 6.70 9.44
CA GLY A 141 -0.46 7.72 9.57
C GLY A 141 0.05 8.20 8.21
N VAL A 142 0.49 9.46 8.16
CA VAL A 142 1.22 10.03 7.01
C VAL A 142 2.71 9.76 7.16
N HIS A 143 3.38 9.45 6.05
CA HIS A 143 4.83 9.28 6.00
C HIS A 143 5.56 10.44 6.70
N PRO A 144 6.55 10.19 7.57
CA PRO A 144 7.17 11.22 8.42
C PRO A 144 7.71 12.45 7.68
N VAL A 145 8.42 12.25 6.56
CA VAL A 145 8.96 13.36 5.75
C VAL A 145 7.83 14.19 5.13
N LEU A 146 6.73 13.54 4.70
CA LEU A 146 5.60 14.22 4.07
C LEU A 146 4.83 15.10 5.05
N ARG A 147 4.86 14.80 6.34
CA ARG A 147 4.32 15.69 7.37
C ARG A 147 4.99 17.07 7.30
N ILE A 148 6.29 17.12 7.03
CA ILE A 148 7.06 18.37 6.97
C ILE A 148 6.85 19.06 5.62
N VAL A 149 7.18 18.37 4.53
CA VAL A 149 7.23 18.99 3.19
C VAL A 149 5.83 19.30 2.67
N SER A 150 5.00 18.29 2.48
CA SER A 150 3.67 18.42 1.89
C SER A 150 2.81 17.21 2.28
N PRO A 151 1.87 17.36 3.23
CA PRO A 151 0.89 16.32 3.52
C PRO A 151 0.07 15.97 2.25
N PRO A 152 -0.27 14.69 2.02
CA PRO A 152 -0.84 14.23 0.75
C PRO A 152 -2.33 14.56 0.63
N LYS A 153 -2.68 15.85 0.62
CA LYS A 153 -4.07 16.34 0.56
C LYS A 153 -4.82 15.89 -0.71
N VAL A 154 -4.10 15.56 -1.77
CA VAL A 154 -4.67 14.97 -3.00
C VAL A 154 -5.45 13.70 -2.70
N LEU A 155 -5.08 12.93 -1.67
CA LEU A 155 -5.78 11.70 -1.30
C LEU A 155 -7.19 11.97 -0.72
N LEU A 156 -7.45 13.19 -0.23
CA LEU A 156 -8.75 13.58 0.34
C LEU A 156 -9.85 13.79 -0.70
N GLN A 157 -9.52 13.69 -2.00
CA GLN A 157 -10.53 13.69 -3.07
C GLN A 157 -11.23 12.34 -3.21
N PHE A 158 -10.65 11.27 -2.64
CA PHE A 158 -11.18 9.92 -2.70
C PHE A 158 -11.96 9.60 -1.43
N GLU A 159 -12.97 8.75 -1.57
CA GLU A 159 -13.79 8.25 -0.48
C GLU A 159 -13.73 6.70 -0.45
N PRO A 160 -12.60 6.09 -0.04
CA PRO A 160 -12.45 4.65 -0.14
C PRO A 160 -13.31 3.88 0.87
N GLU A 161 -13.84 2.74 0.41
CA GLU A 161 -14.29 1.66 1.28
C GLU A 161 -13.12 0.77 1.70
N HIS A 162 -12.19 0.53 0.77
CA HIS A 162 -10.95 -0.20 1.01
C HIS A 162 -9.74 0.72 0.76
N LEU A 163 -8.88 0.85 1.76
CA LEU A 163 -7.60 1.54 1.63
C LEU A 163 -6.47 0.52 1.79
N LEU A 164 -5.89 0.12 0.67
CA LEU A 164 -4.73 -0.77 0.61
C LEU A 164 -3.44 0.07 0.63
N LEU A 165 -2.42 -0.45 1.29
CA LEU A 165 -1.25 0.33 1.67
C LEU A 165 0.03 -0.41 1.26
N GLY A 166 1.11 0.31 0.97
CA GLY A 166 2.43 -0.29 0.79
C GLY A 166 3.15 -0.59 2.11
N HIS A 167 2.62 -0.10 3.24
CA HIS A 167 3.16 -0.26 4.59
C HIS A 167 2.06 -0.59 5.61
N GLY A 168 2.02 -1.86 6.01
CA GLY A 168 1.03 -2.46 6.91
C GLY A 168 -0.26 -2.86 6.18
N PHE A 169 -1.11 -3.63 6.86
CA PHE A 169 -2.40 -4.06 6.31
C PHE A 169 -3.32 -2.88 6.01
N GLY A 170 -4.19 -3.05 5.02
CA GLY A 170 -5.19 -2.08 4.64
C GLY A 170 -6.27 -1.82 5.70
N ILE A 171 -7.05 -0.78 5.45
CA ILE A 171 -8.23 -0.42 6.24
C ILE A 171 -9.46 -0.72 5.40
N HIS A 172 -10.32 -1.62 5.87
CA HIS A 172 -11.54 -2.06 5.17
C HIS A 172 -12.83 -1.63 5.89
N THR A 173 -12.71 -0.86 6.97
CA THR A 173 -13.85 -0.28 7.70
C THR A 173 -13.49 1.12 8.14
N GLY A 174 -14.25 2.11 7.66
CA GLY A 174 -14.00 3.53 7.96
C GLY A 174 -12.73 4.09 7.28
N ALA A 175 -12.34 3.56 6.11
CA ALA A 175 -11.13 3.98 5.39
C ALA A 175 -11.12 5.48 5.04
N SER A 176 -12.21 6.00 4.47
CA SER A 176 -12.42 7.45 4.30
C SER A 176 -12.18 8.24 5.59
N ALA A 177 -12.83 7.84 6.69
CA ALA A 177 -12.72 8.53 7.96
C ALA A 177 -11.29 8.51 8.50
N ALA A 178 -10.55 7.41 8.30
CA ALA A 178 -9.15 7.31 8.68
C ALA A 178 -8.26 8.30 7.88
N LEU A 179 -8.48 8.44 6.57
CA LEU A 179 -7.78 9.43 5.73
C LEU A 179 -8.07 10.87 6.19
N HIS A 180 -9.34 11.21 6.35
CA HIS A 180 -9.79 12.54 6.80
C HIS A 180 -9.33 12.86 8.22
N ALA A 181 -9.11 11.86 9.08
CA ALA A 181 -8.53 12.06 10.41
C ALA A 181 -7.01 12.28 10.37
N ALA A 182 -6.30 11.55 9.50
CA ALA A 182 -4.83 11.51 9.48
C ALA A 182 -4.19 12.67 8.70
N VAL A 183 -4.65 12.93 7.47
CA VAL A 183 -3.96 13.87 6.55
C VAL A 183 -4.01 15.32 7.06
N PRO A 184 -5.14 15.87 7.53
CA PRO A 184 -5.19 17.24 8.03
C PRO A 184 -4.35 17.48 9.30
N ARG A 185 -4.16 16.42 10.11
CA ARG A 185 -3.40 16.49 11.38
C ARG A 185 -1.93 16.11 11.22
N ALA A 186 -1.48 15.76 10.00
CA ALA A 186 -0.15 15.26 9.69
C ALA A 186 0.98 16.08 10.34
N ARG A 187 0.96 17.41 10.16
CA ARG A 187 1.93 18.35 10.73
C ARG A 187 1.88 18.40 12.25
N ARG A 188 0.67 18.50 12.80
CA ARG A 188 0.43 18.67 14.23
C ARG A 188 0.87 17.45 15.04
N GLU A 189 0.76 16.26 14.46
CA GLU A 189 1.10 15.01 15.14
C GLU A 189 2.57 14.59 14.98
N LEU A 190 3.37 15.36 14.22
CA LEU A 190 4.79 15.08 13.96
C LEU A 190 5.61 14.84 15.26
N PRO A 191 5.49 15.63 16.35
CA PRO A 191 6.26 15.39 17.56
C PRO A 191 6.09 13.98 18.12
N SER A 192 4.85 13.46 18.13
CA SER A 192 4.55 12.12 18.62
C SER A 192 5.10 11.00 17.73
N VAL A 193 5.18 11.26 16.42
CA VAL A 193 5.68 10.31 15.43
C VAL A 193 7.20 10.20 15.50
N LEU A 194 7.92 11.29 15.79
CA LEU A 194 9.38 11.25 16.01
C LEU A 194 9.77 10.31 17.16
N VAL A 195 8.97 10.29 18.25
CA VAL A 195 9.16 9.34 19.36
C VAL A 195 8.97 7.88 18.89
N ARG A 196 7.96 7.63 18.04
CA ARG A 196 7.70 6.30 17.50
C ARG A 196 8.78 5.83 16.52
N LEU A 197 9.30 6.73 15.69
CA LEU A 197 10.44 6.46 14.81
C LEU A 197 11.68 6.03 15.58
N ALA A 198 12.02 6.77 16.65
CA ALA A 198 13.17 6.45 17.49
C ALA A 198 13.09 5.07 18.17
N THR A 199 11.87 4.53 18.33
CA THR A 199 11.61 3.23 18.97
C THR A 199 11.17 2.14 17.99
N ALA A 200 11.07 2.45 16.69
CA ALA A 200 10.51 1.56 15.66
C ALA A 200 11.29 0.25 15.54
N LYS A 201 12.62 0.31 15.45
CA LYS A 201 13.48 -0.88 15.34
C LYS A 201 13.42 -1.81 16.56
N ARG A 202 12.88 -1.34 17.70
CA ARG A 202 12.69 -2.15 18.91
C ARG A 202 11.40 -2.97 18.87
N HIS A 203 10.56 -2.79 17.86
CA HIS A 203 9.25 -3.42 17.73
C HIS A 203 9.14 -4.01 16.34
N ALA A 204 9.14 -5.34 16.25
CA ALA A 204 8.76 -6.01 15.02
C ALA A 204 7.30 -5.65 14.70
N TYR A 205 7.00 -5.44 13.43
CA TYR A 205 5.67 -5.35 12.88
C TYR A 205 4.93 -6.65 13.21
N ARG A 206 3.79 -6.54 13.88
CA ARG A 206 2.84 -7.64 14.04
C ARG A 206 1.60 -7.36 13.22
N ALA A 207 1.06 -8.40 12.59
CA ALA A 207 -0.18 -8.33 11.81
C ALA A 207 -1.39 -7.80 12.64
N ASP A 208 -1.31 -7.87 13.96
CA ASP A 208 -2.31 -7.38 14.92
C ASP A 208 -2.03 -5.94 15.42
N ASP A 209 -0.89 -5.34 15.06
CA ASP A 209 -0.58 -3.94 15.41
C ASP A 209 -1.36 -2.94 14.51
N SER A 210 -2.04 -3.42 13.47
CA SER A 210 -3.00 -2.65 12.68
C SER A 210 -4.31 -2.48 13.49
N VAL A 211 -4.47 -1.31 14.11
CA VAL A 211 -5.59 -0.94 15.01
C VAL A 211 -6.93 -0.82 14.29
#